data_AF-A0A0L0NI44-F1
#
_entry.id   AF-A0A0L0NI44-F1
#
_cell.length_a   1.000
_cell.length_b   1.000
_cell.length_c   1.000
_cell.angle_alpha   90.00
_cell.angle_beta   90.00
_cell.angle_gamma   90.00
#
_symmetry.space_group_name_H-M   'P 1'
#
loop_
_entity.id
_entity.type
_entity.pdbx_description
1 polymer ?
#
loop_
_entity_poly.entity_id
_entity_poly.type
_entity_poly.pdbx_seq_one_letter_code
_entity_poly.pdbx_strand_id
1 'polypeptide(L)'
;MGGFDSVGTLLADIATLLADALRILGLADKRHWGADEHEQVTALEEAVDEAKMDFQELSPLVNGQSHYEHDRKRRFSLLSPRSPAFLLLSTSVLTPGADESIEELRALRARFYAHVQGLKDWSRSGGPINPIWVRDTHALQKDLHRSQCRAARRIFTSDQESSKRCLGAFLVCRLQRQGLSSRRRNGGAAEGDYQRSQLEELGMCTKIGGFERFGDEDIAFICDFCDGHLVWEDLESVPTSRTSPEATNSPASLLSPTTTNPQWQATGTTLSGLREKPVVFAPLAVANHIAPLHGDWQAGLLCPFCEGEAQQPQDEDDDGEPYHPDNEFDDVAALQEHLEWQHTPTALPVALSAALPSTNNCQIM
;
A
#
# COMPACT_ATOMS: atom_id res chain seq x y z
N MET A 1 -27.79 -12.19 -24.74
CA MET A 1 -26.88 -13.22 -24.17
C MET A 1 -26.19 -12.57 -22.99
N GLY A 2 -26.74 -12.71 -21.78
CA GLY A 2 -26.11 -12.20 -20.57
C GLY A 2 -25.05 -13.19 -20.11
N GLY A 3 -23.80 -12.96 -20.52
CA GLY A 3 -22.67 -13.62 -19.88
C GLY A 3 -22.50 -13.03 -18.49
N PHE A 4 -22.28 -13.88 -17.48
CA PHE A 4 -21.92 -13.39 -16.16
C PHE A 4 -20.53 -12.77 -16.25
N ASP A 5 -20.44 -11.44 -16.15
CA ASP A 5 -19.15 -10.74 -16.05
C ASP A 5 -18.46 -11.17 -14.74
N SER A 6 -17.24 -11.67 -14.85
CA SER A 6 -16.32 -11.88 -13.72
C SER A 6 -15.12 -10.94 -13.86
N VAL A 7 -14.37 -10.75 -12.77
CA VAL A 7 -13.08 -10.03 -12.80
C VAL A 7 -12.19 -10.59 -13.93
N GLY A 8 -12.14 -11.91 -14.04
CA GLY A 8 -11.36 -12.60 -15.07
C GLY A 8 -11.81 -12.32 -16.50
N THR A 9 -13.12 -12.34 -16.76
CA THR A 9 -13.64 -12.04 -18.11
C THR A 9 -13.43 -10.57 -18.48
N LEU A 10 -13.60 -9.65 -17.54
CA LEU A 10 -13.41 -8.22 -17.78
C LEU A 10 -11.93 -7.86 -18.04
N LEU A 11 -11.01 -8.41 -17.26
CA LEU A 11 -9.56 -8.23 -17.49
C LEU A 11 -9.14 -8.83 -18.85
N ALA A 12 -9.70 -9.98 -19.23
CA ALA A 12 -9.47 -10.58 -20.52
C ALA A 12 -9.99 -9.73 -21.69
N ASP A 13 -11.18 -9.14 -21.54
CA ASP A 13 -11.73 -8.20 -22.53
C ASP A 13 -10.82 -6.97 -22.67
N ILE A 14 -10.34 -6.40 -21.56
CA ILE A 14 -9.40 -5.27 -21.56
C ILE A 14 -8.07 -5.64 -22.24
N ALA A 15 -7.50 -6.81 -21.95
CA ALA A 15 -6.30 -7.29 -22.61
C ALA A 15 -6.50 -7.47 -24.12
N THR A 16 -7.68 -7.93 -24.54
CA THR A 16 -8.04 -8.03 -25.96
C THR A 16 -8.12 -6.65 -26.61
N LEU A 17 -8.67 -5.66 -25.91
CA LEU A 17 -8.73 -4.27 -26.38
C LEU A 17 -7.34 -3.66 -26.56
N LEU A 18 -6.45 -3.84 -25.59
CA LEU A 18 -5.05 -3.41 -25.68
C LEU A 18 -4.31 -4.07 -26.86
N ALA A 19 -4.47 -5.38 -27.03
CA ALA A 19 -3.89 -6.10 -28.16
C ALA A 19 -4.45 -5.60 -29.52
N ASP A 20 -5.74 -5.27 -29.57
CA ASP A 20 -6.37 -4.65 -30.73
C ASP A 20 -5.79 -3.26 -31.03
N ALA A 21 -5.56 -2.45 -30.00
CA ALA A 21 -4.93 -1.13 -30.11
C ALA A 21 -3.55 -1.21 -30.77
N LEU A 22 -2.69 -2.10 -30.24
CA LEU A 22 -1.36 -2.36 -30.78
C LEU A 22 -1.41 -2.90 -32.20
N ARG A 23 -2.38 -3.77 -32.51
CA ARG A 23 -2.57 -4.29 -33.87
C ARG A 23 -2.98 -3.18 -34.84
N ILE A 24 -3.82 -2.24 -34.44
CA ILE A 24 -4.21 -1.08 -35.27
C ILE A 24 -2.98 -0.25 -35.61
N LEU A 25 -2.19 0.14 -34.61
CA LEU A 25 -0.97 0.92 -34.80
C LEU A 25 0.09 0.15 -35.60
N GLY A 26 0.20 -1.17 -35.39
CA GLY A 26 1.10 -2.04 -36.13
C GLY A 26 0.80 -2.14 -37.62
N LEU A 27 -0.46 -1.95 -38.03
CA LEU A 27 -0.93 -1.98 -39.42
C LEU A 27 -0.98 -0.59 -40.08
N ALA A 28 -0.80 0.49 -39.32
CA ALA A 28 -0.85 1.86 -39.83
C ALA A 28 0.42 2.21 -40.65
N ASP A 29 0.30 3.17 -41.57
CA ASP A 29 1.44 3.66 -42.35
C ASP A 29 2.38 4.49 -41.47
N LYS A 30 3.62 4.00 -41.33
CA LYS A 30 4.64 4.58 -40.44
C LYS A 30 5.47 5.69 -41.09
N ARG A 31 5.28 5.97 -42.38
CA ARG A 31 6.10 6.94 -43.13
C ARG A 31 6.02 8.38 -42.59
N HIS A 32 4.94 8.71 -41.88
CA HIS A 32 4.65 10.05 -41.39
C HIS A 32 4.54 10.11 -39.87
N TRP A 33 4.99 9.07 -39.15
CA TRP A 33 4.94 9.06 -37.70
C TRP A 33 5.90 10.10 -37.11
N GLY A 34 5.40 10.85 -36.14
CA GLY A 34 6.16 11.72 -35.26
C GLY A 34 6.43 11.05 -33.91
N ALA A 35 6.81 11.86 -32.92
CA ALA A 35 7.10 11.38 -31.58
C ALA A 35 5.85 10.78 -30.90
N ASP A 36 4.71 11.45 -31.04
CA ASP A 36 3.46 11.09 -30.35
C ASP A 36 2.94 9.71 -30.78
N GLU A 37 3.06 9.31 -32.06
CA GLU A 37 2.66 7.97 -32.51
C GLU A 37 3.55 6.87 -31.91
N HIS A 38 4.86 7.13 -31.82
CA HIS A 38 5.80 6.21 -31.19
C HIS A 38 5.55 6.12 -29.68
N GLU A 39 5.33 7.26 -29.02
CA GLU A 39 4.99 7.33 -27.60
C GLU A 39 3.68 6.61 -27.30
N GLN A 40 2.67 6.74 -28.17
CA GLN A 40 1.42 5.99 -28.03
C GLN A 40 1.61 4.48 -28.10
N VAL A 41 2.50 3.98 -28.97
CA VAL A 41 2.83 2.54 -29.03
C VAL A 41 3.52 2.13 -27.73
N THR A 42 4.53 2.89 -27.29
CA THR A 42 5.24 2.62 -26.03
C THR A 42 4.28 2.60 -24.84
N ALA A 43 3.40 3.59 -24.70
CA ALA A 43 2.42 3.65 -23.62
C ALA A 43 1.46 2.44 -23.61
N LEU A 44 1.06 1.94 -24.78
CA LEU A 44 0.22 0.73 -24.87
C LEU A 44 1.01 -0.55 -24.55
N GLU A 45 2.27 -0.64 -24.96
CA GLU A 45 3.15 -1.77 -24.61
C GLU A 45 3.41 -1.81 -23.10
N GLU A 46 3.73 -0.66 -22.49
CA GLU A 46 3.88 -0.51 -21.05
C GLU A 46 2.62 -0.91 -20.29
N ALA A 47 1.43 -0.47 -20.75
CA ALA A 47 0.17 -0.85 -20.13
C ALA A 47 -0.10 -2.36 -20.17
N VAL A 48 0.28 -3.03 -21.26
CA VAL A 48 0.16 -4.49 -21.39
C VAL A 48 1.15 -5.21 -20.47
N ASP A 49 2.39 -4.73 -20.40
CA ASP A 49 3.43 -5.38 -19.61
C ASP A 49 3.22 -5.17 -18.10
N GLU A 50 2.76 -4.00 -17.67
CA GLU A 50 2.34 -3.75 -16.30
C GLU A 50 1.15 -4.63 -15.91
N ALA A 51 0.09 -4.71 -16.74
CA ALA A 51 -1.05 -5.57 -16.45
C ALA A 51 -0.68 -7.05 -16.30
N LYS A 52 0.33 -7.52 -17.06
CA LYS A 52 0.89 -8.88 -16.90
C LYS A 52 1.70 -9.02 -15.62
N MET A 53 2.51 -8.02 -15.29
CA MET A 53 3.30 -7.98 -14.06
C MET A 53 2.38 -8.05 -12.85
N ASP A 54 1.33 -7.22 -12.80
CA ASP A 54 0.31 -7.23 -11.76
C ASP A 54 -0.35 -8.60 -11.63
N PHE A 55 -0.68 -9.23 -12.75
CA PHE A 55 -1.23 -10.58 -12.74
C PHE A 55 -0.28 -11.60 -12.09
N GLN A 56 1.02 -11.50 -12.37
CA GLN A 56 2.04 -12.39 -11.81
C GLN A 56 2.31 -12.11 -10.33
N GLU A 57 2.34 -10.84 -9.93
CA GLU A 57 2.65 -10.42 -8.56
C GLU A 57 1.47 -10.61 -7.61
N LEU A 58 0.24 -10.33 -8.05
CA LEU A 58 -0.95 -10.42 -7.19
C LEU A 58 -1.46 -11.86 -7.00
N SER A 59 -1.27 -12.73 -7.99
CA SER A 59 -1.81 -14.11 -7.96
C SER A 59 -1.34 -14.95 -6.75
N PRO A 60 -0.05 -14.94 -6.36
CA PRO A 60 0.42 -15.64 -5.15
C PRO A 60 -0.13 -15.06 -3.84
N LEU A 61 -0.52 -13.78 -3.81
CA LEU A 61 -0.92 -13.08 -2.59
C LEU A 61 -2.33 -13.43 -2.13
N VAL A 62 -3.17 -13.90 -3.05
CA VAL A 62 -4.60 -14.16 -2.83
C VAL A 62 -4.94 -15.65 -2.83
N ASN A 63 -3.94 -16.52 -2.54
CA ASN A 63 -4.05 -17.98 -2.72
C ASN A 63 -4.63 -18.36 -4.09
N GLY A 64 -4.38 -17.52 -5.11
CA GLY A 64 -5.12 -17.54 -6.35
C GLY A 64 -5.09 -18.90 -7.03
N GLN A 65 -4.01 -19.66 -6.89
CA GLN A 65 -3.90 -21.01 -7.47
C GLN A 65 -5.08 -21.93 -7.10
N SER A 66 -5.65 -21.89 -5.89
CA SER A 66 -6.79 -22.76 -5.55
C SER A 66 -8.11 -22.27 -6.16
N HIS A 67 -8.33 -20.95 -6.15
CA HIS A 67 -9.47 -20.29 -6.81
C HIS A 67 -9.40 -20.44 -8.35
N TYR A 68 -8.19 -20.51 -8.92
CA TYR A 68 -7.90 -20.70 -10.35
C TYR A 68 -7.85 -22.18 -10.81
N GLU A 69 -7.39 -23.11 -9.97
CA GLU A 69 -7.33 -24.56 -10.27
C GLU A 69 -8.71 -25.22 -10.32
N HIS A 70 -9.64 -24.77 -9.46
CA HIS A 70 -11.03 -25.22 -9.50
C HIS A 70 -11.73 -24.84 -10.82
N ASP A 71 -11.29 -23.75 -11.46
CA ASP A 71 -11.81 -23.27 -12.74
C ASP A 71 -11.24 -24.06 -13.94
N ARG A 72 -9.94 -24.41 -13.91
CA ARG A 72 -9.32 -25.32 -14.90
C ARG A 72 -10.02 -26.68 -14.94
N LYS A 73 -10.43 -27.23 -13.80
CA LYS A 73 -11.13 -28.53 -13.73
C LYS A 73 -12.53 -28.49 -14.34
N ARG A 74 -13.24 -27.35 -14.32
CA ARG A 74 -14.57 -27.20 -14.96
C ARG A 74 -14.50 -27.16 -16.50
N ARG A 75 -13.35 -26.86 -17.09
CA ARG A 75 -13.15 -26.73 -18.55
C ARG A 75 -12.60 -27.95 -19.26
N PHE A 76 -11.98 -28.89 -18.55
CA PHE A 76 -11.43 -30.10 -19.18
C PHE A 76 -12.49 -31.05 -19.77
N SER A 77 -13.78 -30.77 -19.57
CA SER A 77 -14.87 -31.52 -20.20
C SER A 77 -15.27 -31.03 -21.60
N LEU A 78 -14.79 -29.87 -22.08
CA LEU A 78 -15.21 -29.31 -23.38
C LEU A 78 -14.05 -28.67 -24.18
N LEU A 79 -13.37 -29.52 -24.97
CA LEU A 79 -12.73 -29.30 -26.30
C LEU A 79 -11.37 -28.54 -26.48
N SER A 80 -10.42 -29.31 -27.04
CA SER A 80 -9.29 -29.13 -28.02
C SER A 80 -8.65 -27.77 -28.42
N PRO A 81 -7.38 -27.77 -28.89
CA PRO A 81 -6.41 -26.69 -28.68
C PRO A 81 -6.00 -25.95 -29.96
N ARG A 82 -6.49 -24.72 -30.18
CA ARG A 82 -5.88 -23.71 -31.08
C ARG A 82 -6.34 -22.29 -30.70
N SER A 83 -5.71 -21.66 -29.71
CA SER A 83 -5.75 -20.20 -29.48
C SER A 83 -4.67 -19.78 -28.47
N PRO A 84 -4.15 -18.53 -28.54
CA PRO A 84 -3.12 -18.07 -27.61
C PRO A 84 -3.66 -18.12 -26.18
N ALA A 85 -2.86 -18.68 -25.28
CA ALA A 85 -3.21 -19.17 -23.95
C ALA A 85 -3.53 -18.06 -22.93
N PHE A 86 -4.55 -17.26 -23.20
CA PHE A 86 -5.36 -16.59 -22.19
C PHE A 86 -6.78 -17.19 -22.32
N LEU A 87 -7.65 -17.04 -21.32
CA LEU A 87 -9.09 -17.40 -21.31
C LEU A 87 -9.42 -18.79 -20.68
N LEU A 88 -10.25 -18.97 -19.66
CA LEU A 88 -11.31 -18.14 -19.03
C LEU A 88 -11.60 -18.62 -17.59
N LEU A 89 -12.26 -17.76 -16.82
CA LEU A 89 -12.61 -17.88 -15.40
C LEU A 89 -14.14 -17.84 -15.17
N SER A 90 -14.69 -18.64 -14.26
CA SER A 90 -16.06 -18.57 -13.73
C SER A 90 -16.23 -19.02 -12.27
N THR A 91 -17.02 -18.20 -11.57
CA THR A 91 -17.74 -18.38 -10.29
C THR A 91 -16.97 -18.35 -8.97
N SER A 92 -17.08 -17.20 -8.29
CA SER A 92 -17.16 -17.14 -6.82
C SER A 92 -18.35 -16.28 -6.41
N VAL A 93 -18.97 -16.71 -5.31
CA VAL A 93 -20.30 -16.38 -4.81
C VAL A 93 -20.39 -14.93 -4.33
N LEU A 94 -21.57 -14.34 -4.51
CA LEU A 94 -22.00 -13.01 -4.08
C LEU A 94 -21.60 -12.71 -2.63
N THR A 95 -20.60 -11.84 -2.45
CA THR A 95 -20.41 -11.06 -1.22
C THR A 95 -20.90 -9.63 -1.48
N PRO A 96 -21.42 -8.89 -0.48
CA PRO A 96 -22.01 -7.56 -0.65
C PRO A 96 -21.08 -6.44 -1.18
N GLY A 97 -19.82 -6.75 -1.50
CA GLY A 97 -18.85 -5.83 -2.14
C GLY A 97 -18.29 -6.34 -3.48
N ALA A 98 -18.81 -7.44 -4.01
CA ALA A 98 -18.40 -7.96 -5.32
C ALA A 98 -18.89 -7.06 -6.47
N ASP A 99 -20.06 -6.44 -6.31
CA ASP A 99 -20.75 -5.70 -7.36
C ASP A 99 -20.01 -4.41 -7.77
N GLU A 100 -19.58 -3.58 -6.81
CA GLU A 100 -18.92 -2.30 -7.06
C GLU A 100 -17.64 -2.45 -7.90
N SER A 101 -16.91 -3.54 -7.65
CA SER A 101 -15.66 -3.76 -8.35
C SER A 101 -15.78 -4.34 -9.74
N ILE A 102 -16.82 -5.14 -9.96
CA ILE A 102 -17.17 -5.63 -11.28
C ILE A 102 -17.74 -4.46 -12.07
N GLU A 103 -18.51 -3.57 -11.45
CA GLU A 103 -18.97 -2.31 -12.05
C GLU A 103 -17.80 -1.39 -12.41
N GLU A 104 -16.81 -1.24 -11.55
CA GLU A 104 -15.59 -0.50 -11.82
C GLU A 104 -14.85 -1.08 -13.04
N LEU A 105 -14.62 -2.40 -13.07
CA LEU A 105 -13.97 -3.05 -14.22
C LEU A 105 -14.82 -2.97 -15.50
N ARG A 106 -16.15 -2.96 -15.41
CA ARG A 106 -17.05 -2.72 -16.55
C ARG A 106 -16.90 -1.30 -17.07
N ALA A 107 -16.86 -0.30 -16.18
CA ALA A 107 -16.65 1.09 -16.54
C ALA A 107 -15.27 1.29 -17.19
N LEU A 108 -14.23 0.68 -16.63
CA LEU A 108 -12.88 0.70 -17.18
C LEU A 108 -12.83 0.03 -18.56
N ARG A 109 -13.44 -1.15 -18.74
CA ARG A 109 -13.57 -1.81 -20.04
C ARG A 109 -14.25 -0.90 -21.06
N ALA A 110 -15.32 -0.18 -20.68
CA ALA A 110 -16.01 0.75 -21.56
C ALA A 110 -15.10 1.91 -22.00
N ARG A 111 -14.27 2.44 -21.09
CA ARG A 111 -13.29 3.48 -21.41
C ARG A 111 -12.19 2.98 -22.35
N PHE A 112 -11.63 1.79 -22.11
CA PHE A 112 -10.70 1.15 -23.05
C PHE A 112 -11.34 0.94 -24.42
N TYR A 113 -12.60 0.49 -24.46
CA TYR A 113 -13.32 0.30 -25.72
C TYR A 113 -13.44 1.62 -26.49
N ALA A 114 -13.84 2.69 -25.82
CA ALA A 114 -13.94 4.02 -26.43
C ALA A 114 -12.57 4.52 -26.95
N HIS A 115 -11.51 4.33 -26.16
CA HIS A 115 -10.14 4.69 -26.54
C HIS A 115 -9.66 3.95 -27.79
N VAL A 116 -9.86 2.63 -27.81
CA VAL A 116 -9.54 1.78 -28.97
C VAL A 116 -10.39 2.12 -30.18
N GLN A 117 -11.66 2.48 -29.98
CA GLN A 117 -12.52 2.93 -31.07
C GLN A 117 -12.01 4.24 -31.68
N GLY A 118 -11.51 5.17 -30.86
CA GLY A 118 -10.80 6.37 -31.32
C GLY A 118 -9.61 6.03 -32.21
N LEU A 119 -8.74 5.09 -31.79
CA LEU A 119 -7.61 4.62 -32.60
C LEU A 119 -8.07 3.96 -33.91
N LYS A 120 -9.15 3.18 -33.88
CA LYS A 120 -9.74 2.59 -35.10
C LYS A 120 -10.17 3.66 -36.08
N ASP A 121 -10.83 4.71 -35.61
CA ASP A 121 -11.32 5.78 -36.48
C ASP A 121 -10.16 6.64 -37.02
N TRP A 122 -9.14 6.92 -36.19
CA TRP A 122 -7.89 7.55 -36.63
C TRP A 122 -7.19 6.74 -37.73
N SER A 123 -7.11 5.42 -37.60
CA SER A 123 -6.48 4.55 -38.60
C SER A 123 -7.16 4.61 -39.98
N ARG A 124 -8.43 5.02 -40.02
CA ARG A 124 -9.21 5.19 -41.27
C ARG A 124 -9.06 6.60 -41.86
N SER A 125 -8.98 7.62 -41.02
CA SER A 125 -8.82 9.01 -41.47
C SER A 125 -7.38 9.38 -41.81
N GLY A 126 -6.41 8.75 -41.15
CA GLY A 126 -5.01 9.15 -41.18
C GLY A 126 -4.76 10.48 -40.44
N GLY A 127 -3.54 11.00 -40.57
CA GLY A 127 -3.09 12.22 -39.91
C GLY A 127 -2.31 11.97 -38.61
N PRO A 128 -1.77 13.02 -37.98
CA PRO A 128 -1.06 12.90 -36.73
C PRO A 128 -1.99 12.43 -35.61
N ILE A 129 -1.47 11.66 -34.67
CA ILE A 129 -2.23 11.24 -33.49
C ILE A 129 -2.48 12.45 -32.56
N ASN A 130 -3.55 12.38 -31.76
CA ASN A 130 -3.80 13.39 -30.74
C ASN A 130 -2.86 13.13 -29.54
N PRO A 131 -1.99 14.07 -29.13
CA PRO A 131 -1.10 13.88 -27.98
C PRO A 131 -1.84 13.64 -26.65
N ILE A 132 -3.11 14.04 -26.57
CA ILE A 132 -3.96 13.74 -25.41
C ILE A 132 -4.15 12.22 -25.24
N TRP A 133 -4.14 11.45 -26.32
CA TRP A 133 -4.35 9.99 -26.26
C TRP A 133 -3.23 9.25 -25.54
N VAL A 134 -1.99 9.75 -25.61
CA VAL A 134 -0.87 9.19 -24.86
C VAL A 134 -1.14 9.33 -23.36
N ARG A 135 -1.53 10.54 -22.93
CA ARG A 135 -1.91 10.81 -21.54
C ARG A 135 -3.11 9.96 -21.11
N ASP A 136 -4.12 9.83 -21.95
CA ASP A 136 -5.30 9.01 -21.66
C ASP A 136 -4.92 7.53 -21.53
N THR A 137 -3.93 7.06 -22.31
CA THR A 137 -3.40 5.70 -22.21
C THR A 137 -2.73 5.47 -20.87
N HIS A 138 -1.87 6.38 -20.41
CA HIS A 138 -1.28 6.29 -19.08
C HIS A 138 -2.30 6.40 -17.95
N ALA A 139 -3.37 7.20 -18.12
CA ALA A 139 -4.45 7.26 -17.16
C ALA A 139 -5.20 5.91 -17.08
N LEU A 140 -5.53 5.33 -18.24
CA LEU A 140 -6.18 4.01 -18.32
C LEU A 140 -5.31 2.89 -17.76
N GLN A 141 -4.00 2.97 -17.99
CA GLN A 141 -3.00 2.06 -17.41
C GLN A 141 -3.03 2.11 -15.88
N LYS A 142 -2.91 3.31 -15.29
CA LYS A 142 -2.97 3.50 -13.83
C LYS A 142 -4.30 3.01 -13.25
N ASP A 143 -5.40 3.30 -13.94
CA ASP A 143 -6.73 2.84 -13.51
C ASP A 143 -6.86 1.31 -13.56
N LEU A 144 -6.27 0.66 -14.56
CA LEU A 144 -6.21 -0.80 -14.66
C LEU A 144 -5.41 -1.42 -13.52
N HIS A 145 -4.20 -0.90 -13.26
CA HIS A 145 -3.37 -1.32 -12.15
C HIS A 145 -4.15 -1.24 -10.82
N ARG A 146 -4.73 -0.08 -10.54
CA ARG A 146 -5.54 0.16 -9.33
C ARG A 146 -6.74 -0.78 -9.22
N SER A 147 -7.47 -1.02 -10.31
CA SER A 147 -8.57 -1.98 -10.33
C SER A 147 -8.11 -3.42 -10.06
N GLN A 148 -6.93 -3.81 -10.55
CA GLN A 148 -6.32 -5.12 -10.26
C GLN A 148 -5.91 -5.24 -8.78
N CYS A 149 -5.28 -4.20 -8.22
CA CYS A 149 -4.92 -4.13 -6.81
C CYS A 149 -6.15 -4.21 -5.88
N ARG A 150 -7.22 -3.46 -6.19
CA ARG A 150 -8.50 -3.55 -5.48
C ARG A 150 -9.12 -4.94 -5.59
N ALA A 151 -9.02 -5.60 -6.76
CA ALA A 151 -9.47 -6.98 -6.92
C ALA A 151 -8.71 -7.97 -6.05
N ALA A 152 -7.40 -7.84 -5.97
CA ALA A 152 -6.59 -8.66 -5.08
C ALA A 152 -6.95 -8.42 -3.61
N ARG A 153 -7.12 -7.15 -3.20
CA ARG A 153 -7.51 -6.81 -1.81
C ARG A 153 -8.80 -7.51 -1.41
N ARG A 154 -9.82 -7.54 -2.26
CA ARG A 154 -11.11 -8.17 -1.91
C ARG A 154 -10.98 -9.67 -1.65
N ILE A 155 -10.24 -10.38 -2.50
CA ILE A 155 -9.99 -11.82 -2.30
C ILE A 155 -9.18 -12.03 -1.01
N PHE A 156 -8.22 -11.14 -0.75
CA PHE A 156 -7.46 -11.19 0.49
C PHE A 156 -8.32 -10.96 1.73
N THR A 157 -9.20 -9.95 1.73
CA THR A 157 -10.09 -9.66 2.85
C THR A 157 -11.11 -10.77 3.09
N SER A 158 -11.55 -11.48 2.04
CA SER A 158 -12.42 -12.65 2.22
C SER A 158 -11.71 -13.86 2.81
N ASP A 159 -10.41 -14.02 2.52
CA ASP A 159 -9.64 -15.20 2.92
C ASP A 159 -8.85 -15.00 4.23
N GLN A 160 -8.61 -13.75 4.67
CA GLN A 160 -7.76 -13.42 5.80
C GLN A 160 -8.51 -12.62 6.87
N GLU A 161 -9.33 -13.32 7.68
CA GLU A 161 -10.10 -12.75 8.82
C GLU A 161 -9.20 -12.19 9.95
N SER A 162 -7.90 -12.48 9.95
CA SER A 162 -7.01 -12.20 11.10
C SER A 162 -6.27 -10.85 11.06
N SER A 163 -6.28 -10.13 9.94
CA SER A 163 -5.57 -8.84 9.83
C SER A 163 -6.54 -7.71 9.47
N LYS A 164 -6.64 -6.70 10.33
CA LYS A 164 -7.38 -5.45 10.06
C LYS A 164 -6.68 -4.55 9.02
N ARG A 165 -5.40 -4.79 8.75
CA ARG A 165 -4.63 -4.01 7.75
C ARG A 165 -5.16 -4.20 6.35
N CYS A 166 -5.07 -3.14 5.56
CA CYS A 166 -5.16 -3.21 4.11
C CYS A 166 -4.14 -4.23 3.53
N LEU A 167 -4.44 -4.88 2.39
CA LEU A 167 -3.49 -5.79 1.72
C LEU A 167 -2.13 -5.12 1.45
N GLY A 168 -2.13 -3.88 0.96
CA GLY A 168 -0.91 -3.11 0.76
C GLY A 168 -0.12 -2.89 2.05
N ALA A 169 -0.78 -2.47 3.13
CA ALA A 169 -0.18 -2.34 4.45
C ALA A 169 0.40 -3.66 4.96
N PHE A 170 -0.34 -4.75 4.79
CA PHE A 170 0.10 -6.09 5.18
C PHE A 170 1.39 -6.51 4.48
N LEU A 171 1.56 -6.19 3.20
CA LEU A 171 2.77 -6.52 2.45
C LEU A 171 4.00 -5.76 2.97
N VAL A 172 3.86 -4.46 3.25
CA VAL A 172 4.95 -3.66 3.84
C VAL A 172 5.26 -4.13 5.26
N CYS A 173 4.24 -4.39 6.07
CA CYS A 173 4.40 -4.91 7.43
C CYS A 173 5.15 -6.26 7.44
N ARG A 174 4.78 -7.16 6.50
CA ARG A 174 5.46 -8.45 6.34
C ARG A 174 6.94 -8.27 5.99
N LEU A 175 7.26 -7.35 5.09
CA LEU A 175 8.65 -7.04 4.71
C LEU A 175 9.44 -6.52 5.92
N GLN A 176 8.89 -5.57 6.68
CA GLN A 176 9.52 -5.04 7.90
C GLN A 176 9.78 -6.15 8.94
N ARG A 177 8.81 -7.03 9.19
CA ARG A 177 8.96 -8.16 10.12
C ARG A 177 10.02 -9.17 9.66
N GLN A 178 10.14 -9.41 8.35
CA GLN A 178 11.19 -10.25 7.78
C GLN A 178 12.58 -9.62 7.96
N GLY A 179 12.72 -8.32 7.72
CA GLY A 179 13.96 -7.58 7.94
C GLY A 179 14.43 -7.64 9.39
N LEU A 180 13.51 -7.40 10.34
CA LEU A 180 13.80 -7.52 11.79
C LEU A 180 14.23 -8.93 12.18
N SER A 181 13.60 -9.96 11.61
CA SER A 181 13.92 -11.37 11.89
C SER A 181 15.30 -11.77 11.35
N SER A 182 15.62 -11.37 10.12
CA SER A 182 16.93 -11.62 9.49
C SER A 182 18.06 -10.94 10.27
N ARG A 183 17.80 -9.73 10.75
CA ARG A 183 18.76 -8.95 11.54
C ARG A 183 19.05 -9.56 12.91
N ARG A 184 18.02 -10.09 13.59
CA ARG A 184 18.19 -10.84 14.85
C ARG A 184 19.05 -12.09 14.66
N ARG A 185 18.95 -12.77 13.50
CA ARG A 185 19.76 -13.98 13.19
C ARG A 185 21.22 -13.67 12.87
N ASN A 186 21.51 -12.52 12.25
CA ASN A 186 22.85 -12.17 11.78
C ASN A 186 23.73 -11.41 12.78
N GLY A 187 23.29 -11.20 14.02
CA GLY A 187 24.19 -10.79 15.12
C GLY A 187 24.65 -9.32 15.10
N GLY A 188 23.86 -8.40 14.54
CA GLY A 188 24.15 -6.96 14.50
C GLY A 188 24.14 -6.42 13.08
N ALA A 189 23.47 -5.28 12.86
CA ALA A 189 23.45 -4.63 11.54
C ALA A 189 24.62 -3.66 11.43
N ALA A 190 25.39 -3.77 10.34
CA ALA A 190 26.27 -2.68 9.94
C ALA A 190 25.43 -1.48 9.49
N GLU A 191 25.97 -0.27 9.57
CA GLU A 191 25.34 0.98 9.09
C GLU A 191 24.69 0.82 7.69
N GLY A 192 25.39 0.13 6.78
CA GLY A 192 24.93 -0.11 5.41
C GLY A 192 23.71 -1.06 5.30
N ASP A 193 23.43 -1.87 6.31
CA ASP A 193 22.26 -2.74 6.31
C ASP A 193 20.98 -1.95 6.64
N TYR A 194 21.07 -0.90 7.45
CA TYR A 194 19.92 -0.03 7.75
C TYR A 194 19.47 0.76 6.53
N GLN A 195 20.42 1.37 5.82
CA GLN A 195 20.12 2.12 4.61
C GLN A 195 19.53 1.21 3.52
N ARG A 196 20.05 -0.02 3.39
CA ARG A 196 19.49 -1.02 2.48
C ARG A 196 18.04 -1.39 2.84
N SER A 197 17.77 -1.73 4.10
CA SER A 197 16.41 -2.05 4.54
C SER A 197 15.45 -0.87 4.38
N GLN A 198 15.90 0.36 4.63
CA GLN A 198 15.08 1.55 4.41
C GLN A 198 14.73 1.74 2.92
N LEU A 199 15.69 1.54 2.01
CA LEU A 199 15.43 1.59 0.57
C LEU A 199 14.48 0.48 0.12
N GLU A 200 14.57 -0.71 0.71
CA GLU A 200 13.64 -1.81 0.46
C GLU A 200 12.22 -1.48 0.95
N GLU A 201 12.09 -0.91 2.16
CA GLU A 201 10.79 -0.44 2.70
C GLU A 201 10.17 0.64 1.82
N LEU A 202 10.95 1.63 1.39
CA LEU A 202 10.49 2.70 0.50
C LEU A 202 10.12 2.17 -0.89
N GLY A 203 10.96 1.30 -1.46
CA GLY A 203 10.66 0.63 -2.73
C GLY A 203 9.36 -0.16 -2.67
N MET A 204 9.08 -0.80 -1.53
CA MET A 204 7.80 -1.47 -1.33
C MET A 204 6.65 -0.47 -1.18
N CYS A 205 6.81 0.64 -0.48
CA CYS A 205 5.76 1.68 -0.39
C CYS A 205 5.37 2.21 -1.77
N THR A 206 6.34 2.46 -2.65
CA THR A 206 6.10 2.90 -4.04
C THR A 206 5.35 1.85 -4.88
N LYS A 207 5.47 0.56 -4.54
CA LYS A 207 4.68 -0.51 -5.19
C LYS A 207 3.24 -0.61 -4.64
N ILE A 208 3.00 -0.08 -3.45
CA ILE A 208 1.68 -0.14 -2.79
C ILE A 208 0.83 1.09 -3.10
N GLY A 209 1.47 2.21 -3.41
CA GLY A 209 0.81 3.47 -3.65
C GLY A 209 1.77 4.59 -4.03
N GLY A 210 1.22 5.78 -4.20
CA GLY A 210 1.96 6.98 -4.59
C GLY A 210 2.00 8.02 -3.49
N PHE A 211 3.11 8.75 -3.38
CA PHE A 211 3.17 10.00 -2.62
C PHE A 211 2.91 11.18 -3.55
N GLU A 212 1.95 12.03 -3.18
CA GLU A 212 1.53 13.20 -3.96
C GLU A 212 1.39 14.42 -3.06
N ARG A 213 1.51 15.61 -3.66
CA ARG A 213 1.22 16.87 -2.97
C ARG A 213 -0.28 16.98 -2.78
N PHE A 214 -0.72 17.23 -1.55
CA PHE A 214 -2.13 17.39 -1.20
C PHE A 214 -2.39 18.85 -0.80
N GLY A 215 -3.12 19.58 -1.64
CA GLY A 215 -3.24 21.04 -1.47
C GLY A 215 -1.90 21.75 -1.70
N ASP A 216 -1.69 22.84 -0.95
CA ASP A 216 -0.50 23.68 -1.10
C ASP A 216 0.66 23.24 -0.18
N GLU A 217 0.35 22.70 1.01
CA GLU A 217 1.32 22.48 2.09
C GLU A 217 1.53 21.01 2.47
N ASP A 218 0.55 20.14 2.20
CA ASP A 218 0.49 18.79 2.77
C ASP A 218 1.01 17.72 1.80
N ILE A 219 1.36 16.56 2.33
CA ILE A 219 1.77 15.40 1.54
C ILE A 219 0.82 14.26 1.84
N ALA A 220 0.27 13.63 0.81
CA ALA A 220 -0.56 12.44 0.95
C ALA A 220 0.12 11.21 0.34
N PHE A 221 -0.05 10.06 1.00
CA PHE A 221 0.13 8.76 0.38
C PHE A 221 -1.23 8.19 -0.03
N ILE A 222 -1.38 7.76 -1.27
CA ILE A 222 -2.60 7.18 -1.83
C ILE A 222 -2.33 5.70 -2.11
N CYS A 223 -3.03 4.82 -1.38
CA CYS A 223 -2.86 3.37 -1.51
C CYS A 223 -3.64 2.80 -2.69
N ASP A 224 -2.98 2.12 -3.63
CA ASP A 224 -3.64 1.55 -4.82
C ASP A 224 -4.56 0.36 -4.49
N PHE A 225 -4.43 -0.23 -3.30
CA PHE A 225 -5.26 -1.35 -2.85
C PHE A 225 -6.58 -0.93 -2.21
N CYS A 226 -6.62 0.19 -1.49
CA CYS A 226 -7.79 0.63 -0.73
C CYS A 226 -8.28 2.04 -1.01
N ASP A 227 -7.57 2.81 -1.85
CA ASP A 227 -7.83 4.23 -2.11
C ASP A 227 -7.77 5.13 -0.86
N GLY A 228 -7.22 4.59 0.21
CA GLY A 228 -7.07 5.28 1.48
C GLY A 228 -5.90 6.26 1.45
N HIS A 229 -6.17 7.46 1.94
CA HIS A 229 -5.19 8.55 2.01
C HIS A 229 -4.58 8.63 3.41
N LEU A 230 -3.26 8.74 3.47
CA LEU A 230 -2.51 9.09 4.68
C LEU A 230 -1.92 10.48 4.48
N VAL A 231 -2.29 11.45 5.31
CA VAL A 231 -1.91 12.86 5.13
C VAL A 231 -0.91 13.26 6.21
N TRP A 232 0.20 13.85 5.78
CA TRP A 232 1.13 14.58 6.63
C TRP A 232 0.98 16.07 6.36
N GLU A 233 0.53 16.79 7.38
CA GLU A 233 0.29 18.23 7.29
C GLU A 233 1.60 19.02 7.25
N ASP A 234 1.63 20.12 6.51
CA ASP A 234 2.74 21.10 6.44
C ASP A 234 4.12 20.43 6.36
N LEU A 235 4.41 19.77 5.24
CA LEU A 235 5.69 19.11 4.97
C LEU A 235 6.24 19.47 3.59
N GLU A 236 7.51 19.87 3.54
CA GLU A 236 8.22 20.12 2.29
C GLU A 236 8.45 18.83 1.48
N SER A 237 8.81 17.73 2.16
CA SER A 237 9.13 16.46 1.52
C SER A 237 8.67 15.25 2.32
N VAL A 238 8.45 14.11 1.64
CA VAL A 238 8.03 12.86 2.26
C VAL A 238 9.00 12.43 3.37
N PRO A 239 8.52 12.07 4.57
CA PRO A 239 9.39 11.69 5.68
C PRO A 239 9.92 10.25 5.52
N THR A 240 10.90 10.10 4.62
CA THR A 240 11.51 8.82 4.21
C THR A 240 12.76 8.43 4.98
N SER A 241 13.25 9.31 5.88
CA SER A 241 14.44 9.08 6.69
C SER A 241 14.09 9.00 8.17
N ARG A 242 14.41 7.87 8.83
CA ARG A 242 14.24 7.74 10.29
C ARG A 242 15.23 8.68 10.99
N THR A 243 14.82 9.23 12.13
CA THR A 243 15.70 10.07 12.96
C THR A 243 16.84 9.20 13.49
N SER A 244 18.09 9.53 13.15
CA SER A 244 19.25 8.78 13.66
C SER A 244 19.39 9.00 15.17
N PRO A 245 19.66 7.94 15.97
CA PRO A 245 19.92 8.09 17.40
C PRO A 245 21.17 8.94 17.71
N GLU A 246 22.06 9.19 16.73
CA GLU A 246 23.24 10.05 16.89
C GLU A 246 22.94 11.56 16.75
N ALA A 247 21.77 11.96 16.24
CA ALA A 247 21.47 13.38 16.02
C ALA A 247 21.14 14.14 17.33
N THR A 248 20.86 13.43 18.43
CA THR A 248 20.76 14.02 19.77
C THR A 248 22.14 14.06 20.44
N ASN A 249 22.91 15.12 20.21
CA ASN A 249 24.03 15.52 21.06
C ASN A 249 23.55 16.03 22.43
N SER A 250 22.78 15.22 23.15
CA SER A 250 22.36 15.45 24.53
C SER A 250 22.98 14.34 25.41
N PRO A 251 23.80 14.66 26.43
CA PRO A 251 24.58 13.68 27.18
C PRO A 251 23.76 12.85 28.20
N ALA A 252 22.45 12.65 27.98
CA ALA A 252 21.54 12.04 28.96
C ALA A 252 21.09 10.61 28.63
N SER A 253 21.47 10.02 27.49
CA SER A 253 21.01 8.69 27.08
C SER A 253 21.98 7.56 27.46
N LEU A 254 22.24 7.36 28.76
CA LEU A 254 23.10 6.25 29.21
C LEU A 254 22.53 5.34 30.30
N LEU A 255 21.24 5.41 30.65
CA LEU A 255 20.70 4.54 31.70
C LEU A 255 19.31 3.99 31.35
N SER A 256 19.28 2.89 30.59
CA SER A 256 18.38 1.73 30.75
C SER A 256 18.58 0.72 29.61
N PRO A 257 18.92 -0.56 29.89
CA PRO A 257 18.90 -1.62 28.90
C PRO A 257 17.49 -2.23 28.83
N THR A 258 16.51 -1.46 28.38
CA THR A 258 15.31 -2.04 27.77
C THR A 258 15.52 -2.01 26.27
N THR A 259 15.62 -3.20 25.69
CA THR A 259 15.64 -3.43 24.25
C THR A 259 14.49 -2.66 23.58
N THR A 260 14.78 -2.09 22.41
CA THR A 260 13.88 -1.34 21.49
C THR A 260 13.49 0.08 21.92
N ASN A 261 14.33 1.06 21.58
CA ASN A 261 13.85 2.41 21.23
C ASN A 261 12.97 2.27 19.96
N PRO A 262 11.66 2.56 20.01
CA PRO A 262 10.81 2.46 18.83
C PRO A 262 11.19 3.60 17.87
N GLN A 263 11.89 3.29 16.78
CA GLN A 263 12.27 4.27 15.75
C GLN A 263 11.06 4.69 14.90
N TRP A 264 9.96 5.11 15.51
CA TRP A 264 8.74 5.53 14.79
C TRP A 264 8.87 6.91 14.14
N GLN A 265 9.81 7.72 14.65
CA GLN A 265 9.99 9.12 14.31
C GLN A 265 10.91 9.33 13.09
N ALA A 266 10.48 10.22 12.20
CA ALA A 266 11.26 10.83 11.14
C ALA A 266 11.36 12.34 11.35
N THR A 267 12.37 12.97 10.76
CA THR A 267 12.49 14.43 10.73
C THR A 267 11.88 14.94 9.44
N GLY A 268 10.81 15.74 9.55
CA GLY A 268 10.21 16.45 8.42
C GLY A 268 10.54 17.94 8.49
N THR A 269 10.66 18.61 7.35
CA THR A 269 10.79 20.07 7.26
C THR A 269 9.43 20.66 6.95
N THR A 270 8.97 21.66 7.71
CA THR A 270 7.73 22.38 7.40
C THR A 270 7.88 23.23 6.14
N LEU A 271 6.85 23.26 5.29
CA LEU A 271 6.86 24.10 4.09
C LEU A 271 6.61 25.56 4.47
N SER A 272 5.73 25.80 5.44
CA SER A 272 5.32 27.13 5.90
C SER A 272 6.46 27.94 6.55
N GLY A 273 7.42 27.27 7.17
CA GLY A 273 8.42 27.91 8.03
C GLY A 273 9.84 27.36 7.92
N LEU A 274 10.10 26.35 7.09
CA LEU A 274 11.39 25.65 6.95
C LEU A 274 11.96 25.22 8.31
N ARG A 275 11.09 24.72 9.20
CA ARG A 275 11.47 24.23 10.53
C ARG A 275 11.40 22.72 10.55
N GLU A 276 12.39 22.10 11.18
CA GLU A 276 12.34 20.66 11.44
C GLU A 276 11.27 20.36 12.50
N LYS A 277 10.43 19.35 12.23
CA LYS A 277 9.45 18.82 13.18
C LYS A 277 9.50 17.28 13.20
N PRO A 278 9.24 16.68 14.38
CA PRO A 278 9.04 15.24 14.46
C PRO A 278 7.77 14.85 13.71
N VAL A 279 7.84 13.81 12.88
CA VAL A 279 6.68 13.24 12.20
C VAL A 279 6.75 11.71 12.19
N VAL A 280 5.60 11.07 11.99
CA VAL A 280 5.56 9.62 11.79
C VAL A 280 6.29 9.23 10.51
N PHE A 281 7.24 8.30 10.63
CA PHE A 281 7.99 7.75 9.50
C PHE A 281 7.04 7.15 8.45
N ALA A 282 7.14 7.57 7.19
CA ALA A 282 6.14 7.23 6.17
C ALA A 282 5.95 5.71 5.98
N PRO A 283 7.00 4.90 5.82
CA PRO A 283 6.83 3.44 5.73
C PRO A 283 6.21 2.79 6.98
N LEU A 284 6.28 3.43 8.15
CA LEU A 284 5.58 2.93 9.35
C LEU A 284 4.08 3.15 9.20
N ALA A 285 3.65 4.35 8.81
CA ALA A 285 2.22 4.64 8.60
C ALA A 285 1.66 3.76 7.46
N VAL A 286 2.37 3.66 6.33
CA VAL A 286 1.98 2.81 5.20
C VAL A 286 1.84 1.34 5.64
N ALA A 287 2.74 0.80 6.45
CA ALA A 287 2.67 -0.58 6.93
C ALA A 287 1.50 -0.85 7.89
N ASN A 288 0.87 0.17 8.45
CA ASN A 288 -0.13 0.02 9.50
C ASN A 288 -1.50 0.60 9.15
N HIS A 289 -1.72 1.04 7.92
CA HIS A 289 -3.01 1.60 7.54
C HIS A 289 -4.10 0.53 7.37
N ILE A 290 -5.32 0.93 7.74
CA ILE A 290 -6.58 0.22 7.58
C ILE A 290 -7.28 0.84 6.37
N ALA A 291 -8.01 0.02 5.63
CA ALA A 291 -8.78 0.55 4.52
C ALA A 291 -9.92 1.47 5.05
N PRO A 292 -10.20 2.60 4.37
CA PRO A 292 -11.32 3.46 4.74
C PRO A 292 -12.65 2.71 4.76
N LEU A 293 -13.58 3.17 5.60
CA LEU A 293 -14.97 2.73 5.54
C LEU A 293 -15.63 3.27 4.25
N HIS A 294 -16.76 2.68 3.86
CA HIS A 294 -17.44 3.06 2.63
C HIS A 294 -17.88 4.54 2.69
N GLY A 295 -17.42 5.33 1.72
CA GLY A 295 -17.71 6.77 1.64
C GLY A 295 -16.66 7.66 2.31
N ASP A 296 -15.72 7.07 3.05
CA ASP A 296 -14.56 7.78 3.58
C ASP A 296 -13.38 7.69 2.60
N TRP A 297 -12.52 8.70 2.65
CA TRP A 297 -11.32 8.79 1.80
C TRP A 297 -10.03 8.60 2.60
N GLN A 298 -10.08 8.88 3.90
CA GLN A 298 -8.92 8.83 4.80
C GLN A 298 -8.75 7.43 5.38
N ALA A 299 -7.51 6.93 5.34
CA ALA A 299 -7.18 5.64 5.91
C ALA A 299 -6.93 5.76 7.42
N GLY A 300 -7.63 4.92 8.19
CA GLY A 300 -7.28 4.71 9.60
C GLY A 300 -5.93 4.01 9.75
N LEU A 301 -5.41 3.95 10.98
CA LEU A 301 -4.08 3.43 11.29
C LEU A 301 -4.11 2.56 12.54
N LEU A 302 -3.26 1.54 12.55
CA LEU A 302 -2.97 0.75 13.74
C LEU A 302 -1.68 1.24 14.42
N CYS A 303 -1.67 1.31 15.75
CA CYS A 303 -0.40 1.41 16.47
C CYS A 303 0.33 0.06 16.43
N PRO A 304 1.53 -0.03 15.82
CA PRO A 304 2.27 -1.29 15.72
C PRO A 304 2.82 -1.78 17.07
N PHE A 305 2.89 -0.91 18.07
CA PHE A 305 3.38 -1.25 19.41
C PHE A 305 2.27 -1.81 20.29
N CYS A 306 1.12 -1.11 20.35
CA CYS A 306 -0.06 -1.60 21.09
C CYS A 306 -0.66 -2.88 20.51
N GLU A 307 -0.59 -3.09 19.18
CA GLU A 307 -1.03 -4.35 18.57
C GLU A 307 -0.25 -5.56 19.10
N GLY A 308 1.07 -5.41 19.33
CA GLY A 308 1.90 -6.49 19.85
C GLY A 308 1.56 -6.87 21.30
N GLU A 309 1.10 -5.90 22.09
CA GLU A 309 0.65 -6.11 23.47
C GLU A 309 -0.72 -6.78 23.52
N ALA A 310 -1.65 -6.37 22.66
CA ALA A 310 -2.97 -6.98 22.54
C ALA A 310 -2.96 -8.44 22.05
N GLN A 311 -1.85 -8.90 21.45
CA GLN A 311 -1.66 -10.27 20.97
C GLN A 311 -0.96 -11.19 21.99
N GLN A 312 -0.54 -10.69 23.16
CA GLN A 312 0.03 -11.54 24.21
C GLN A 312 -1.08 -12.35 24.90
N PRO A 313 -0.91 -13.67 25.06
CA PRO A 313 -1.84 -14.47 25.84
C PRO A 313 -1.87 -13.97 27.28
N GLN A 314 -3.05 -13.60 27.78
CA GLN A 314 -3.25 -13.26 29.19
C GLN A 314 -3.25 -14.54 30.03
N ASP A 315 -2.69 -14.47 31.23
CA ASP A 315 -2.63 -15.60 32.16
C ASP A 315 -4.05 -16.03 32.57
N GLU A 316 -4.29 -17.35 32.67
CA GLU A 316 -5.61 -17.95 32.96
C GLU A 316 -6.22 -17.53 34.32
N ASP A 317 -5.44 -16.85 35.17
CA ASP A 317 -5.81 -16.39 36.51
C ASP A 317 -6.28 -14.91 36.55
N ASP A 318 -6.33 -14.20 35.41
CA ASP A 318 -6.84 -12.83 35.35
C ASP A 318 -8.36 -12.84 35.07
N ASP A 319 -9.16 -12.70 36.13
CA ASP A 319 -10.63 -12.65 36.07
C ASP A 319 -11.18 -11.36 35.41
N GLY A 320 -10.30 -10.47 34.92
CA GLY A 320 -10.62 -9.19 34.31
C GLY A 320 -11.14 -9.30 32.87
N GLU A 321 -12.01 -8.37 32.48
CA GLU A 321 -12.36 -8.17 31.07
C GLU A 321 -11.08 -7.78 30.30
N PRO A 322 -10.70 -8.47 29.20
CA PRO A 322 -9.43 -8.24 28.52
C PRO A 322 -9.26 -6.77 28.13
N TYR A 323 -8.30 -6.09 28.75
CA TYR A 323 -7.95 -4.71 28.37
C TYR A 323 -7.36 -4.73 26.96
N HIS A 324 -8.15 -4.32 25.98
CA HIS A 324 -7.70 -4.04 24.63
C HIS A 324 -7.49 -2.52 24.52
N PRO A 325 -6.26 -2.00 24.58
CA PRO A 325 -6.03 -0.59 24.33
C PRO A 325 -6.53 -0.22 22.94
N ASP A 326 -7.17 0.95 22.83
CA ASP A 326 -7.54 1.53 21.55
C ASP A 326 -6.27 1.66 20.71
N ASN A 327 -6.12 0.75 19.74
CA ASN A 327 -4.96 0.68 18.87
C ASN A 327 -5.28 1.12 17.45
N GLU A 328 -6.51 1.61 17.22
CA GLU A 328 -7.01 2.16 15.96
C GLU A 328 -7.10 3.69 16.07
N PHE A 329 -6.63 4.37 15.03
CA PHE A 329 -6.57 5.82 14.94
C PHE A 329 -7.14 6.28 13.60
N ASP A 330 -7.87 7.39 13.59
CA ASP A 330 -8.54 7.88 12.38
C ASP A 330 -7.56 8.43 11.34
N ASP A 331 -6.42 8.98 11.79
CA ASP A 331 -5.43 9.61 10.91
C ASP A 331 -3.99 9.60 11.46
N VAL A 332 -3.06 10.13 10.65
CA VAL A 332 -1.63 10.21 10.98
C VAL A 332 -1.38 11.13 12.18
N ALA A 333 -2.17 12.19 12.35
CA ALA A 333 -2.00 13.14 13.45
C ALA A 333 -2.41 12.51 14.79
N ALA A 334 -3.53 11.80 14.83
CA ALA A 334 -4.01 11.03 15.97
C ALA A 334 -3.02 9.91 16.35
N LEU A 335 -2.49 9.18 15.36
CA LEU A 335 -1.43 8.20 15.60
C LEU A 335 -0.16 8.87 16.14
N GLN A 336 0.22 10.03 15.59
CA GLN A 336 1.40 10.77 16.04
C GLN A 336 1.26 11.18 17.50
N GLU A 337 0.14 11.79 17.88
CA GLU A 337 -0.14 12.17 19.27
C GLU A 337 0.00 10.95 20.19
N HIS A 338 -0.62 9.82 19.83
CA HIS A 338 -0.50 8.59 20.61
C HIS A 338 0.95 8.10 20.76
N LEU A 339 1.73 8.08 19.67
CA LEU A 339 3.15 7.67 19.70
C LEU A 339 4.00 8.62 20.56
N GLU A 340 3.71 9.92 20.53
CA GLU A 340 4.36 10.93 21.34
C GLU A 340 4.09 10.70 22.84
N TRP A 341 2.85 10.38 23.20
CA TRP A 341 2.47 10.15 24.60
C TRP A 341 2.89 8.78 25.15
N GLN A 342 2.77 7.70 24.37
CA GLN A 342 2.89 6.32 24.87
C GLN A 342 4.21 5.63 24.47
N HIS A 343 4.82 6.06 23.37
CA HIS A 343 5.97 5.37 22.77
C HIS A 343 7.20 6.26 22.59
N THR A 344 7.18 7.47 23.14
CA THR A 344 8.37 8.31 23.26
C THR A 344 9.04 8.05 24.61
N PRO A 345 10.37 7.85 24.66
CA PRO A 345 11.08 7.73 25.93
C PRO A 345 10.92 9.02 26.74
N THR A 346 10.04 9.02 27.74
CA THR A 346 9.92 10.13 28.69
C THR A 346 11.22 10.25 29.48
N ALA A 347 12.03 11.27 29.17
CA ALA A 347 13.08 11.71 30.07
C ALA A 347 12.43 12.35 31.30
N LEU A 348 11.98 11.55 32.26
CA LEU A 348 11.57 12.07 33.56
C LEU A 348 12.80 12.72 34.24
N PRO A 349 12.73 14.00 34.66
CA PRO A 349 13.78 14.57 35.49
C PRO A 349 13.69 13.97 36.90
N VAL A 350 14.50 12.95 37.18
CA VAL A 350 14.77 12.53 38.56
C VAL A 350 15.72 13.55 39.19
N ALA A 351 15.17 14.51 39.94
CA ALA A 351 15.86 15.17 41.03
C ALA A 351 14.88 15.88 41.98
N LEU A 352 14.07 15.11 42.72
CA LEU A 352 13.69 15.55 44.06
C LEU A 352 14.71 14.95 45.03
N SER A 353 15.64 15.79 45.48
CA SER A 353 16.59 15.47 46.53
C SER A 353 15.84 15.17 47.83
N ALA A 354 15.49 13.90 48.07
CA ALA A 354 15.17 13.41 49.39
C ALA A 354 16.47 13.05 50.11
N ALA A 355 17.20 14.08 50.57
CA ALA A 355 18.20 13.89 51.61
C ALA A 355 17.46 13.47 52.89
N LEU A 356 17.50 12.18 53.21
CA LEU A 356 17.12 11.65 54.52
C LEU A 356 18.27 11.91 55.51
N PRO A 357 18.10 12.75 56.55
CA PRO A 357 18.96 12.67 57.71
C PRO A 357 18.50 11.49 58.56
N SER A 358 19.38 10.49 58.66
CA SER A 358 19.35 9.46 59.68
C SER A 358 19.38 10.09 61.07
N THR A 359 18.33 9.94 61.86
CA THR A 359 18.43 9.70 63.32
C THR A 359 17.16 9.03 63.84
N ASN A 360 17.39 7.95 64.58
CA ASN A 360 16.43 7.15 65.32
C ASN A 360 15.55 7.96 66.29
N ASN A 361 14.26 7.63 66.37
CA ASN A 361 13.53 7.24 67.59
C ASN A 361 12.00 7.36 67.39
N CYS A 362 11.31 6.23 67.29
CA CYS A 362 9.86 6.16 67.39
C CYS A 362 9.43 6.16 68.86
N GLN A 363 8.66 7.17 69.29
CA GLN A 363 7.79 7.08 70.47
C GLN A 363 6.35 7.33 70.03
N ILE A 364 5.52 6.33 70.29
CA ILE A 364 4.06 6.33 70.13
C ILE A 364 3.46 7.02 71.36
N MET A 365 2.49 7.92 71.15
CA MET A 365 1.34 8.12 72.04
C MET A 365 0.06 8.04 71.24
#